data_AF-A0A026WV90-F1
#
_entry.id   AF-A0A026WV90-F1
#
_cell.length_a   1.000
_cell.length_b   1.000
_cell.length_c   1.000
_cell.angle_alpha   90.00
_cell.angle_beta   90.00
_cell.angle_gamma   90.00
#
_symmetry.space_group_name_H-M   'P 1'
#
loop_
_entity.id
_entity.type
_entity.pdbx_description
1 polymer ?
#
loop_
_entity_poly.entity_id
_entity_poly.type
_entity_poly.pdbx_seq_one_letter_code
_entity_poly.pdbx_strand_id
1 'polypeptide(L)'
;MMRGVAGAEPEGEPGASKETRQATSTKNRQTTSDERVASVRETLIFTCSICNLKERYDYKGARPPFARQLLYSEDCYVMKDPFSPPNKGEILVVGADCSKCKRAVCSTCSIYYARRFCLECASGELQNLPLQLHGKIRSLAKR
;
A
#
# COMPACT_ATOMS: atom_id res chain seq x y z
N MET A 1 48.60 -29.87 16.52
CA MET A 1 48.12 -31.09 17.21
C MET A 1 46.78 -31.47 16.62
N MET A 2 46.55 -32.74 16.28
CA MET A 2 45.21 -33.25 15.96
C MET A 2 45.00 -34.57 16.71
N ARG A 3 43.92 -34.64 17.48
CA ARG A 3 43.39 -35.83 18.16
C ARG A 3 41.87 -35.79 17.97
N GLY A 4 41.24 -36.95 17.76
CA GLY A 4 39.80 -37.04 17.51
C GLY A 4 39.08 -38.02 18.45
N VAL A 5 37.99 -38.57 17.92
CA VAL A 5 37.10 -39.67 18.36
C VAL A 5 36.06 -39.42 19.47
N ALA A 6 34.91 -40.09 19.24
CA ALA A 6 33.68 -40.25 20.06
C ALA A 6 32.83 -38.99 20.32
N GLY A 7 31.49 -39.02 20.28
CA GLY A 7 30.54 -40.09 19.92
C GLY A 7 29.35 -40.17 20.89
N ALA A 8 28.11 -40.22 20.39
CA ALA A 8 26.88 -40.75 21.02
C ALA A 8 25.61 -40.22 20.32
N GLU A 9 24.74 -41.12 19.87
CA GLU A 9 23.30 -40.87 19.69
C GLU A 9 22.56 -41.21 21.01
N PRO A 10 21.26 -40.93 21.09
CA PRO A 10 20.36 -42.06 21.41
C PRO A 10 19.09 -42.13 20.55
N GLU A 11 18.70 -43.36 20.23
CA GLU A 11 17.43 -43.73 19.59
C GLU A 11 16.25 -43.73 20.58
N GLY A 12 15.00 -43.76 20.09
CA GLY A 12 13.81 -43.79 20.94
C GLY A 12 12.45 -43.83 20.23
N GLU A 13 12.20 -44.88 19.43
CA GLU A 13 10.84 -45.28 18.99
C GLU A 13 10.20 -46.28 20.00
N PRO A 14 9.04 -46.91 19.74
CA PRO A 14 7.70 -46.34 19.54
C PRO A 14 6.66 -46.97 20.51
N GLY A 15 5.37 -46.59 20.42
CA GLY A 15 4.28 -47.26 21.17
C GLY A 15 2.89 -47.07 20.54
N ALA A 16 2.26 -48.16 20.09
CA ALA A 16 1.00 -48.13 19.34
C ALA A 16 -0.08 -49.06 19.90
N SER A 17 -1.36 -48.65 19.77
CA SER A 17 -2.60 -49.47 19.60
C SER A 17 -3.79 -48.50 19.45
N LYS A 18 -4.72 -48.56 18.48
CA LYS A 18 -5.66 -49.64 18.04
C LYS A 18 -6.65 -50.07 19.14
N GLU A 19 -7.94 -50.38 18.93
CA GLU A 19 -8.92 -50.22 17.82
C GLU A 19 -10.36 -50.44 18.45
N THR A 20 -11.56 -50.29 17.85
CA THR A 20 -12.00 -50.06 16.46
C THR A 20 -13.42 -49.43 16.36
N ARG A 21 -13.76 -48.91 15.16
CA ARG A 21 -15.07 -48.74 14.47
C ARG A 21 -16.41 -48.75 15.24
N GLN A 22 -17.32 -47.88 14.79
CA GLN A 22 -18.56 -48.33 14.12
C GLN A 22 -18.95 -47.39 12.97
N ALA A 23 -19.68 -47.91 11.98
CA ALA A 23 -19.96 -47.23 10.73
C ALA A 23 -21.46 -47.24 10.39
N THR A 24 -21.96 -46.15 9.81
CA THR A 24 -23.21 -46.14 9.04
C THR A 24 -23.07 -45.20 7.86
N SER A 25 -23.32 -45.73 6.66
CA SER A 25 -23.27 -45.00 5.40
C SER A 25 -24.61 -44.36 5.07
N THR A 26 -24.60 -43.08 4.64
CA THR A 26 -25.72 -42.53 3.87
C THR A 26 -25.18 -41.69 2.70
N LYS A 27 -25.43 -42.14 1.47
CA LYS A 27 -25.09 -41.42 0.23
C LYS A 27 -26.09 -40.31 -0.05
N ASN A 28 -25.61 -39.09 -0.32
CA ASN A 28 -26.08 -38.12 -1.33
C ASN A 28 -25.51 -36.73 -1.00
N ARG A 29 -25.30 -35.78 -1.92
CA ARG A 29 -25.35 -35.77 -3.41
C ARG A 29 -24.62 -34.49 -3.84
N GLN A 30 -24.02 -34.45 -5.03
CA GLN A 30 -23.43 -33.22 -5.57
C GLN A 30 -24.49 -32.11 -5.68
N THR A 31 -24.17 -30.94 -5.15
CA THR A 31 -24.58 -29.65 -5.75
C THR A 31 -23.37 -28.74 -5.78
N THR A 32 -22.75 -28.68 -6.96
CA THR A 32 -21.91 -27.57 -7.38
C THR A 32 -22.74 -26.29 -7.43
N SER A 33 -22.30 -25.24 -6.77
CA SER A 33 -22.73 -23.87 -7.05
C SER A 33 -21.56 -22.93 -6.84
N ASP A 34 -21.14 -22.25 -7.90
CA ASP A 34 -20.10 -21.22 -7.92
C ASP A 34 -20.24 -20.19 -6.78
N GLU A 35 -19.58 -20.44 -5.65
CA GLU A 35 -19.23 -19.38 -4.71
C GLU A 35 -18.05 -18.58 -5.29
N ARG A 36 -18.36 -17.79 -6.32
CA ARG A 36 -17.56 -16.61 -6.61
C ARG A 36 -17.72 -15.64 -5.45
N VAL A 37 -16.92 -15.86 -4.41
CA VAL A 37 -16.59 -14.85 -3.42
C VAL A 37 -15.93 -13.71 -4.18
N ALA A 38 -16.76 -12.80 -4.69
CA ALA A 38 -16.34 -11.55 -5.27
C ALA A 38 -15.70 -10.76 -4.12
N SER A 39 -14.39 -10.93 -3.98
CA SER A 39 -13.58 -10.29 -2.93
C SER A 39 -13.95 -8.81 -2.89
N VAL A 40 -14.64 -8.41 -1.80
CA VAL A 40 -15.05 -7.02 -1.63
C VAL A 40 -13.77 -6.22 -1.48
N ARG A 41 -13.33 -5.59 -2.57
CA ARG A 41 -12.19 -4.68 -2.55
C ARG A 41 -12.62 -3.47 -1.73
N GLU A 42 -12.19 -3.46 -0.48
CA GLU A 42 -12.40 -2.33 0.42
C GLU A 42 -11.92 -1.07 -0.30
N THR A 43 -12.87 -0.17 -0.57
CA THR A 43 -12.61 0.99 -1.44
C THR A 43 -11.88 2.04 -0.62
N LEU A 44 -10.57 2.08 -0.75
CA LEU A 44 -9.74 3.06 -0.03
C LEU A 44 -10.04 4.47 -0.55
N ILE A 45 -10.45 5.36 0.36
CA ILE A 45 -10.77 6.76 0.07
C ILE A 45 -9.69 7.66 0.64
N PHE A 46 -9.04 8.43 -0.22
CA PHE A 46 -8.19 9.56 0.13
C PHE A 46 -9.09 10.76 0.44
N THR A 47 -8.71 11.59 1.44
CA THR A 47 -9.36 12.88 1.70
C THR A 47 -8.31 13.96 1.93
N CYS A 48 -8.32 15.00 1.10
CA CYS A 48 -7.39 16.13 1.23
C CYS A 48 -7.73 16.98 2.46
N SER A 49 -6.78 17.16 3.39
CA SER A 49 -6.97 17.96 4.61
C SER A 49 -6.96 19.49 4.41
N ILE A 50 -7.13 19.97 3.17
CA ILE A 50 -7.26 21.40 2.83
C ILE A 50 -8.57 21.62 2.07
N CYS A 51 -8.72 21.04 0.87
CA CYS A 51 -9.90 21.25 0.03
C CYS A 51 -11.01 20.20 0.21
N ASN A 52 -10.84 19.23 1.13
CA ASN A 52 -11.75 18.11 1.36
C ASN A 52 -12.06 17.23 0.12
N LEU A 53 -11.27 17.33 -0.96
CA LEU A 53 -11.34 16.45 -2.12
C LEU A 53 -11.27 14.99 -1.66
N LYS A 54 -12.30 14.20 -2.02
CA LYS A 54 -12.39 12.77 -1.77
C LYS A 54 -12.23 12.01 -3.07
N GLU A 55 -11.24 11.13 -3.11
CA GLU A 55 -10.94 10.31 -4.30
C GLU A 55 -10.61 8.88 -3.90
N ARG A 56 -10.81 7.95 -4.83
CA ARG A 56 -10.38 6.55 -4.63
C ARG A 56 -8.86 6.43 -4.81
N TYR A 57 -8.25 5.49 -4.12
CA TYR A 57 -6.87 5.07 -4.40
C TYR A 57 -6.72 3.55 -4.30
N ASP A 58 -5.76 2.98 -5.04
CA ASP A 58 -5.48 1.54 -5.03
C ASP A 58 -4.31 1.19 -4.09
N TYR A 59 -3.40 2.12 -3.82
CA TYR A 59 -2.20 1.90 -3.02
C TYR A 59 -1.66 3.18 -2.38
N LYS A 60 -1.08 3.07 -1.17
CA LYS A 60 -0.26 4.11 -0.55
C LYS A 60 1.17 3.59 -0.40
N GLY A 61 2.14 4.31 -0.96
CA GLY A 61 3.56 4.01 -0.77
C GLY A 61 4.44 4.40 -1.96
N ALA A 62 5.75 4.35 -1.77
CA ALA A 62 6.74 4.72 -2.79
C ALA A 62 6.82 3.77 -4.00
N ARG A 63 6.43 2.49 -3.85
CA ARG A 63 6.59 1.45 -4.89
C ARG A 63 5.28 0.68 -5.18
N PRO A 64 4.39 1.19 -6.05
CA PRO A 64 3.12 0.54 -6.36
C PRO A 64 3.29 -0.85 -6.99
N PRO A 65 2.59 -1.90 -6.49
CA PRO A 65 2.78 -3.28 -6.93
C PRO A 65 2.32 -3.54 -8.38
N PHE A 66 1.47 -2.65 -8.91
CA PHE A 66 0.94 -2.67 -10.29
C PHE A 66 1.73 -1.80 -11.28
N ALA A 67 2.74 -1.04 -10.83
CA ALA A 67 3.63 -0.25 -11.67
C ALA A 67 5.08 -0.36 -11.15
N ARG A 68 5.61 -1.60 -11.18
CA ARG A 68 6.88 -2.01 -10.53
C ARG A 68 8.13 -1.31 -11.08
N GLN A 69 8.01 -0.70 -12.26
CA GLN A 69 9.02 0.12 -12.93
C GLN A 69 9.13 1.53 -12.34
N LEU A 70 8.16 1.96 -11.52
CA LEU A 70 8.15 3.26 -10.86
C LEU A 70 8.61 3.14 -9.41
N LEU A 71 9.37 4.15 -8.96
CA LEU A 71 9.77 4.37 -7.58
C LEU A 71 9.67 5.87 -7.29
N TYR A 72 8.80 6.24 -6.36
CA TYR A 72 8.67 7.61 -5.89
C TYR A 72 9.66 7.93 -4.78
N SER A 73 10.05 9.20 -4.67
CA SER A 73 10.88 9.72 -3.56
C SER A 73 10.10 9.91 -2.25
N GLU A 74 8.79 9.66 -2.25
CA GLU A 74 7.90 9.77 -1.10
C GLU A 74 6.72 8.79 -1.23
N ASP A 75 6.04 8.51 -0.11
CA ASP A 75 4.84 7.65 -0.11
C ASP A 75 3.61 8.38 -0.67
N CYS A 76 3.28 8.06 -1.92
CA CYS A 76 2.14 8.64 -2.64
C CYS A 76 0.86 7.81 -2.45
N TYR A 77 -0.30 8.49 -2.43
CA TYR A 77 -1.60 7.87 -2.68
C TYR A 77 -1.79 7.78 -4.19
N VAL A 78 -1.88 6.56 -4.72
CA VAL A 78 -1.95 6.31 -6.16
C VAL A 78 -3.10 5.38 -6.53
N MET A 79 -3.69 5.63 -7.70
CA MET A 79 -4.61 4.70 -8.37
C MET A 79 -4.07 4.32 -9.74
N LYS A 80 -4.58 3.22 -10.28
CA LYS A 80 -4.46 2.93 -11.72
C LYS A 80 -5.17 4.04 -12.49
N ASP A 81 -4.58 4.49 -13.59
CA ASP A 81 -5.21 5.52 -14.42
C ASP A 81 -6.51 4.95 -15.05
N PRO A 82 -7.70 5.53 -14.75
CA PRO A 82 -8.97 5.05 -15.30
C PRO A 82 -9.15 5.36 -16.79
N PHE A 83 -8.32 6.23 -17.37
CA PHE A 83 -8.35 6.58 -18.80
C PHE A 83 -7.39 5.74 -19.64
N SER A 84 -6.45 5.04 -19.00
CA SER A 84 -5.50 4.17 -19.68
C SER A 84 -6.07 2.77 -19.96
N PRO A 85 -5.67 2.13 -21.08
CA PRO A 85 -6.07 0.76 -21.37
C PRO A 85 -5.67 -0.22 -20.24
N PRO A 86 -6.49 -1.26 -19.95
CA PRO A 86 -6.18 -2.25 -18.94
C PRO A 86 -4.79 -2.87 -19.11
N ASN A 87 -4.15 -3.20 -17.99
CA ASN A 87 -2.84 -3.87 -17.91
C ASN A 87 -1.65 -3.09 -18.49
N LYS A 88 -1.77 -1.79 -18.80
CA LYS A 88 -0.63 -0.95 -19.18
C LYS A 88 0.28 -0.57 -18.01
N GLY A 89 -0.24 -0.58 -16.78
CA GLY A 89 0.53 -0.18 -15.59
C GLY A 89 0.68 1.34 -15.44
N GLU A 90 -0.12 2.12 -16.17
CA GLU A 90 -0.24 3.57 -16.01
C GLU A 90 -0.99 3.92 -14.71
N ILE A 91 -0.54 4.98 -14.04
CA ILE A 91 -1.00 5.35 -12.70
C ILE A 91 -1.16 6.86 -12.53
N LEU A 92 -2.07 7.25 -11.62
CA LEU A 92 -2.34 8.63 -11.27
C LEU A 92 -2.05 8.88 -9.77
N VAL A 93 -1.28 9.93 -9.49
CA VAL A 93 -0.96 10.37 -8.11
C VAL A 93 -2.02 11.34 -7.61
N VAL A 94 -2.89 10.85 -6.71
CA VAL A 94 -3.95 11.63 -6.07
C VAL A 94 -3.36 12.66 -5.10
N GLY A 95 -2.37 12.25 -4.31
CA GLY A 95 -1.75 13.07 -3.27
C GLY A 95 -0.59 12.37 -2.55
N ALA A 96 -0.07 13.00 -1.50
CA ALA A 96 0.84 12.39 -0.52
C ALA A 96 0.73 13.14 0.82
N ASP A 97 1.43 12.69 1.85
CA ASP A 97 1.45 13.38 3.14
C ASP A 97 2.39 14.59 3.11
N CYS A 98 1.98 15.70 3.72
CA CYS A 98 2.85 16.84 3.90
C CYS A 98 4.01 16.49 4.83
N SER A 99 5.25 16.64 4.37
CA SER A 99 6.45 16.26 5.14
C SER A 99 6.60 17.00 6.47
N LYS A 100 6.08 18.23 6.59
CA LYS A 100 6.07 19.04 7.83
C LYS A 100 4.95 18.63 8.80
N CYS A 101 3.67 18.77 8.42
CA CYS A 101 2.52 18.53 9.32
C CYS A 101 1.85 17.15 9.22
N LYS A 102 2.37 16.23 8.38
CA LYS A 102 1.88 14.85 8.14
C LYS A 102 0.43 14.68 7.67
N ARG A 103 -0.31 15.77 7.44
CA ARG A 103 -1.65 15.74 6.83
C ARG A 103 -1.60 15.28 5.37
N ALA A 104 -2.58 14.47 4.98
CA ALA A 104 -2.77 13.98 3.62
C ALA A 104 -3.26 15.12 2.70
N VAL A 105 -2.52 15.42 1.63
CA VAL A 105 -2.82 16.55 0.73
C VAL A 105 -2.74 16.17 -0.74
N CYS A 106 -3.74 16.60 -1.51
CA CYS A 106 -3.83 16.28 -2.93
C CYS A 106 -2.74 17.02 -3.72
N SER A 107 -2.49 16.54 -4.94
CA SER A 107 -1.47 17.10 -5.84
C SER A 107 -1.71 18.57 -6.25
N THR A 108 -2.89 19.15 -5.98
CA THR A 108 -3.19 20.58 -6.21
C THR A 108 -3.06 21.46 -4.96
N CYS A 109 -3.30 20.91 -3.75
CA CYS A 109 -3.12 21.59 -2.46
C CYS A 109 -1.73 21.39 -1.85
N SER A 110 -0.74 21.06 -2.69
CA SER A 110 0.63 20.79 -2.27
C SER A 110 1.65 21.17 -3.34
N ILE A 111 2.91 21.28 -2.92
CA ILE A 111 4.06 21.47 -3.80
C ILE A 111 5.15 20.45 -3.43
N TYR A 112 5.78 19.87 -4.43
CA TYR A 112 6.94 18.97 -4.27
C TYR A 112 8.21 19.65 -4.79
N TYR A 113 9.33 19.44 -4.10
CA TYR A 113 10.66 19.86 -4.52
C TYR A 113 11.69 18.76 -4.18
N ALA A 114 12.13 18.72 -2.92
CA ALA A 114 12.86 17.58 -2.34
C ALA A 114 11.96 16.70 -1.45
N ARG A 115 10.83 17.27 -1.01
CA ARG A 115 9.78 16.71 -0.15
C ARG A 115 8.47 17.44 -0.47
N ARG A 116 7.31 16.81 -0.25
CA ARG A 116 6.02 17.51 -0.37
C ARG A 116 5.70 18.38 0.83
N PHE A 117 5.20 19.58 0.56
CA PHE A 117 4.63 20.49 1.55
C PHE A 117 3.20 20.87 1.14
N CYS A 118 2.28 20.91 2.09
CA CYS A 118 0.97 21.53 1.88
C CYS A 118 1.13 23.06 1.73
N LEU A 119 0.15 23.74 1.11
CA LEU A 119 0.27 25.18 0.82
C LEU A 119 0.48 26.05 2.06
N GLU A 120 -0.15 25.72 3.17
CA GLU A 120 0.05 26.39 4.47
C GLU A 120 1.51 26.24 4.93
N CYS A 121 2.03 25.00 4.95
CA CYS A 121 3.40 24.71 5.37
C CYS A 121 4.44 25.30 4.43
N ALA A 122 4.19 25.28 3.11
CA ALA A 122 5.06 25.89 2.11
C ALA A 122 5.13 27.42 2.26
N SER A 123 4.00 28.06 2.59
CA SER A 123 3.94 29.51 2.84
C SER A 123 4.69 29.91 4.11
N GLY A 124 4.59 29.11 5.17
CA GLY A 124 5.36 29.30 6.41
C GLY A 124 6.84 28.90 6.32
N GLU A 125 7.28 28.28 5.23
CA GLU A 125 8.64 27.78 5.01
C GLU A 125 9.34 28.47 3.83
N LEU A 126 8.77 29.58 3.31
CA LEU A 126 9.25 30.24 2.09
C LEU A 126 10.76 30.53 2.10
N GLN A 127 11.34 30.97 3.21
CA GLN A 127 12.76 31.32 3.28
C GLN A 127 13.71 30.11 3.09
N ASN A 128 13.25 28.90 3.44
CA ASN A 128 14.01 27.66 3.26
C ASN A 128 13.66 26.94 1.93
N LEU A 129 12.80 27.53 1.10
CA LEU A 129 12.44 27.03 -0.22
C LEU A 129 13.05 27.92 -1.32
N PRO A 130 13.50 27.36 -2.47
CA PRO A 130 14.08 28.13 -3.56
C PRO A 130 13.18 29.28 -4.02
N LEU A 131 13.76 30.46 -4.27
CA LEU A 131 13.04 31.69 -4.65
C LEU A 131 12.08 31.50 -5.83
N GLN A 132 12.45 30.63 -6.79
CA GLN A 132 11.64 30.26 -7.95
C GLN A 132 10.27 29.68 -7.57
N LEU A 133 10.13 29.04 -6.40
CA LEU A 133 8.86 28.48 -5.94
C LEU A 133 7.96 29.53 -5.29
N HIS A 134 8.50 30.67 -4.83
CA HIS A 134 7.76 31.64 -4.01
C HIS A 134 6.53 32.20 -4.72
N GLY A 135 6.66 32.55 -6.00
CA GLY A 135 5.54 33.06 -6.80
C GLY A 135 4.41 32.03 -6.92
N LYS A 136 4.74 30.75 -7.14
CA LYS A 136 3.78 29.64 -7.24
C LYS A 136 3.13 29.34 -5.89
N ILE A 137 3.88 29.35 -4.80
CA ILE A 137 3.33 29.15 -3.44
C ILE A 137 2.34 30.28 -3.11
N ARG A 138 2.72 31.54 -3.35
CA ARG A 138 1.85 32.71 -3.10
C ARG A 138 0.61 32.77 -3.99
N SER A 139 0.60 32.16 -5.18
CA SER A 139 -0.58 32.11 -6.05
C SER A 139 -1.52 30.95 -5.71
N LEU A 140 -0.98 29.83 -5.24
CA LEU A 140 -1.77 28.68 -4.80
C LEU A 140 -2.38 28.89 -3.41
N ALA A 141 -1.67 29.55 -2.48
CA ALA A 141 -2.13 29.80 -1.11
C ALA A 141 -3.24 30.89 -0.96
N LYS A 142 -3.74 31.44 -2.07
CA LYS A 142 -4.83 32.45 -2.12
C LYS A 142 -6.19 31.86 -2.49
N ARG A 143 -6.32 30.53 -2.43
CA ARG A 143 -7.52 29.77 -2.84
C ARG A 143 -8.30 29.28 -1.63
#